data_AF-J9D664-F1
#
_entry.id   AF-J9D664-F1
#
_cell.length_a   1.000
_cell.length_b   1.000
_cell.length_c   1.000
_cell.angle_alpha   90.00
_cell.angle_beta   90.00
_cell.angle_gamma   90.00
#
_symmetry.space_group_name_H-M   'P 1'
#
loop_
_entity.id
_entity.type
_entity.pdbx_description
1 polymer ?
#
loop_
_entity_poly.entity_id
_entity_poly.type
_entity_poly.pdbx_seq_one_letter_code
_entity_poly.pdbx_strand_id
1 'polypeptide(L)' 'MIEPIPNYDDRKTTPPDEPEAKGYCTICGQPFWEGDAIYTVDGCVCETCLKENYREFA' A
#
# COMPACT_ATOMS: atom_id res chain seq x y z
N MET A 1 -14.09 -17.75 -28.48
CA MET A 1 -13.60 -16.49 -29.06
C MET A 1 -14.66 -15.45 -28.77
N ILE A 2 -14.32 -14.38 -28.06
CA ILE A 2 -15.29 -13.35 -27.65
C ILE A 2 -15.28 -12.27 -28.73
N GLU A 3 -16.44 -12.02 -29.29
CA GLU A 3 -16.66 -11.04 -30.35
C GLU A 3 -16.77 -9.64 -29.71
N PRO A 4 -15.95 -8.64 -30.12
CA PRO A 4 -16.03 -7.32 -29.54
C PRO A 4 -17.31 -6.62 -29.97
N ILE A 5 -18.06 -6.09 -29.00
CA ILE A 5 -19.32 -5.38 -29.23
C ILE A 5 -19.00 -4.05 -29.94
N PRO A 6 -19.61 -3.74 -31.10
CA PRO A 6 -19.40 -2.45 -31.75
C PRO A 6 -19.89 -1.34 -30.81
N ASN A 7 -19.04 -0.32 -30.59
CA ASN A 7 -19.27 0.78 -29.64
C ASN A 7 -19.12 0.40 -28.14
N TYR A 8 -18.35 -0.64 -27.81
CA TYR A 8 -17.89 -0.85 -26.44
C TYR A 8 -16.79 0.16 -26.10
N ASP A 9 -17.09 1.08 -25.19
CA ASP A 9 -16.16 2.10 -24.71
C ASP A 9 -15.10 1.44 -23.82
N ASP A 10 -13.91 1.20 -24.37
CA ASP A 10 -12.78 0.50 -23.73
C ASP A 10 -12.35 1.14 -22.39
N ARG A 11 -12.73 2.40 -22.18
CA ARG A 11 -12.51 3.18 -20.94
C ARG A 11 -13.19 2.59 -19.69
N LYS A 12 -14.10 1.61 -19.86
CA LYS A 12 -14.75 0.87 -18.77
C LYS A 12 -13.97 -0.37 -18.31
N THR A 13 -12.83 -0.69 -18.93
CA THR A 13 -12.09 -1.93 -18.68
C THR A 13 -10.71 -1.70 -18.04
N THR A 14 -10.30 -0.46 -17.81
CA THR A 14 -9.13 -0.20 -16.95
C THR A 14 -9.55 -0.49 -15.51
N PRO A 15 -9.01 -1.53 -14.84
CA PRO A 15 -9.14 -1.61 -13.39
C PRO A 15 -8.62 -0.28 -12.83
N PRO A 16 -9.25 0.29 -11.79
CA PRO A 16 -8.64 1.43 -11.12
C PRO A 16 -7.20 1.02 -10.79
N ASP A 17 -6.22 1.85 -11.17
CA ASP A 17 -4.81 1.64 -10.86
C ASP A 17 -4.74 1.10 -9.44
N GLU A 18 -4.24 -0.13 -9.30
CA GLU A 18 -4.04 -0.72 -7.99
C GLU A 18 -3.23 0.32 -7.21
N PRO A 19 -3.71 0.75 -6.02
CA PRO A 19 -3.04 1.83 -5.31
C PRO A 19 -1.56 1.47 -5.22
N GLU A 20 -0.67 2.40 -5.59
CA GLU A 20 0.75 2.17 -5.43
C GLU A 20 1.07 2.23 -3.94
N ALA A 21 1.81 1.24 -3.43
CA ALA A 21 2.26 1.27 -2.05
C ALA A 21 3.15 2.50 -1.87
N LYS A 22 2.85 3.34 -0.86
CA LYS A 22 3.62 4.55 -0.56
C LYS A 22 5.05 4.23 -0.11
N GLY A 23 5.26 3.01 0.38
CA GLY A 23 6.56 2.47 0.75
C GLY A 23 6.41 1.16 1.50
N TYR A 24 7.51 0.69 2.08
CA TYR A 24 7.59 -0.57 2.81
C TYR A 24 8.24 -0.33 4.17
N CYS A 25 7.75 -1.03 5.19
CA CYS A 25 8.37 -1.02 6.50
C CYS A 25 9.81 -1.56 6.43
N THR A 26 10.78 -0.80 6.93
CA THR A 26 12.21 -1.22 6.90
C THR A 26 12.49 -2.43 7.81
N ILE A 27 11.63 -2.70 8.80
CA ILE A 27 11.80 -3.83 9.73
C ILE A 27 11.15 -5.12 9.20
N CYS A 28 9.88 -5.08 8.83
CA CYS A 28 9.13 -6.28 8.42
C CYS A 28 8.84 -6.38 6.92
N GLY A 29 9.15 -5.35 6.14
CA GLY A 29 8.91 -5.30 4.69
C GLY A 29 7.44 -5.17 4.30
N GLN A 30 6.51 -4.93 5.24
CA GLN A 30 5.10 -4.76 4.92
C GLN A 30 4.86 -3.48 4.11
N PRO A 31 4.13 -3.55 2.97
CA PRO A 31 3.76 -2.36 2.23
C PRO A 31 2.78 -1.52 3.04
N PHE A 32 2.88 -0.21 2.90
CA PHE A 32 1.95 0.73 3.52
C PHE A 32 1.29 1.64 2.49
N TRP A 33 0.06 2.02 2.81
CA TRP A 33 -0.82 2.75 1.92
C TRP A 33 -0.96 4.22 2.34
N GLU A 34 -1.51 5.05 1.47
CA GLU A 34 -1.81 6.43 1.84
C GLU A 34 -2.87 6.45 2.96
N GLY A 35 -2.53 7.09 4.10
CA GLY A 35 -3.38 7.12 5.29
C GLY A 35 -3.02 6.07 6.35
N ASP A 36 -2.09 5.15 6.05
CA ASP A 36 -1.60 4.18 7.02
C ASP A 36 -0.67 4.83 8.08
N ALA A 37 -0.65 4.30 9.30
CA ALA A 37 0.08 4.86 10.42
C ALA A 37 1.57 4.46 10.36
N ILE A 38 2.34 5.22 9.59
CA ILE A 38 3.77 4.97 9.36
C ILE A 38 4.62 6.01 10.05
N TYR A 39 5.60 5.51 10.80
CA TYR A 39 6.49 6.32 11.60
C TYR A 39 7.82 6.41 10.89
N THR A 40 8.31 7.60 10.60
CA THR A 40 9.59 7.83 9.91
C THR A 40 10.81 7.61 10.80
N VAL A 41 10.64 6.96 11.97
CA VAL A 41 11.77 6.54 12.80
C VAL A 41 12.53 5.45 12.04
N ASP A 42 13.85 5.60 11.91
CA ASP A 42 14.73 4.61 11.25
C ASP A 42 14.28 4.18 9.83
N GLY A 43 13.75 5.11 9.03
CA GLY A 43 13.47 4.86 7.61
C GLY A 43 12.10 4.22 7.32
N CYS A 44 11.04 4.68 7.98
CA CYS A 44 9.66 4.22 7.82
C CYS A 44 9.41 2.83 8.41
N VAL A 45 8.77 2.83 9.57
CA VAL A 45 8.44 1.65 10.35
C VAL A 45 6.93 1.65 10.62
N CYS A 46 6.30 0.48 10.49
CA CYS A 46 4.88 0.33 10.80
C CYS A 46 4.62 0.44 12.32
N GLU A 47 3.40 0.80 12.69
CA GLU A 47 3.00 0.92 14.10
C GLU A 47 3.34 -0.33 14.93
N THR A 48 3.17 -1.53 14.37
CA THR A 48 3.47 -2.79 15.05
C THR A 48 4.94 -2.91 15.39
N CYS A 49 5.82 -2.72 14.41
CA CYS A 49 7.27 -2.80 14.63
C CYS A 49 7.75 -1.66 15.53
N LEU A 50 7.14 -0.48 15.46
CA LEU A 50 7.39 0.61 16.40
C LEU A 50 7.03 0.18 17.82
N LYS A 51 5.81 -0.35 18.04
CA LYS A 51 5.34 -0.81 19.35
C LYS A 51 6.05 -2.06 19.85
N GLU A 52 6.71 -2.84 19.00
CA GLU A 52 7.49 -3.99 19.46
C GLU A 52 8.91 -3.58 19.83
N ASN A 53 9.53 -2.69 19.06
CA ASN A 53 10.92 -2.26 19.28
C ASN A 53 11.06 -1.07 20.25
N TYR A 54 10.05 -0.21 20.37
CA TYR A 54 10.11 1.04 21.15
C TYR A 54 9.17 1.07 22.38
N ARG A 55 8.48 -0.04 22.68
CA ARG A 55 7.54 -0.12 23.83
C ARG A 55 8.20 -0.18 25.21
N GLU A 56 9.53 -0.09 25.28
CA GLU A 56 10.24 -0.04 26.57
C GLU A 56 10.12 1.32 27.31
N PHE A 57 9.33 2.29 26.82
CA PHE A 57 9.14 3.58 27.48
C PHE A 57 7.67 3.94 27.82
N ALA A 58 6.78 2.94 27.90
CA ALA A 58 5.40 3.16 28.37
C ALA A 58 5.26 2.91 29.88
#